data_AF-A0A9U8EAF9-F1
#
_entry.id   AF-A0A9U8EAF9-F1
#
_cell.length_a   1.000
_cell.length_b   1.000
_cell.length_c   1.000
_cell.angle_alpha   90.00
_cell.angle_beta   90.00
_cell.angle_gamma   90.00
#
_symmetry.space_group_name_H-M   'P 1'
#
loop_
_entity.id
_entity.type
_entity.pdbx_description
1 polymer ?
#
loop_
_entity_poly.entity_id
_entity_poly.type
_entity_poly.pdbx_seq_one_letter_code
_entity_poly.pdbx_strand_id
1 'polypeptide(L)'
;MKIFRIALVLMLVCVFTSVASEARPSQNVIDFMNVLNGVFTNKKQVDDEIAQNSSVRHELSVFTFLPVVVPAFGETPVIWLRQIYAYMFEQQLLVVKETDDGNILITPYHFTKNLYKGSRLYDLKIYKDLTEDDFTYIEDCNIVFTRVASDFYVGHWPDCVDRTQPDNKLNVTCNVLTIEVTSSESPEYGLEPYYHELEGNKFPLPPFLSDIDKTKVCS
;
A
#
# COMPACT_ATOMS: atom_id res chain seq x y z
N MET A 1 55.62 -3.48 -2.67
CA MET A 1 54.67 -2.45 -3.16
C MET A 1 53.57 -2.95 -4.09
N LYS A 2 53.77 -3.99 -4.94
CA LYS A 2 52.72 -4.49 -5.87
C LYS A 2 51.53 -5.21 -5.18
N ILE A 3 51.78 -5.91 -4.07
CA ILE A 3 50.76 -6.69 -3.35
C ILE A 3 49.69 -5.80 -2.69
N PHE A 4 50.10 -4.65 -2.14
CA PHE A 4 49.18 -3.67 -1.53
C PHE A 4 48.19 -3.08 -2.53
N ARG A 5 48.59 -2.91 -3.80
CA ARG A 5 47.70 -2.38 -4.84
C ARG A 5 46.61 -3.37 -5.25
N ILE A 6 46.92 -4.67 -5.28
CA ILE A 6 45.96 -5.72 -5.62
C ILE A 6 44.94 -5.91 -4.49
N ALA A 7 45.41 -5.89 -3.23
CA ALA A 7 44.52 -5.97 -2.06
C ALA A 7 43.57 -4.78 -1.95
N LEU A 8 44.04 -3.56 -2.27
CA LEU A 8 43.21 -2.36 -2.28
C LEU A 8 42.12 -2.42 -3.37
N VAL A 9 42.47 -2.89 -4.57
CA VAL A 9 41.50 -3.04 -5.68
C VAL A 9 40.46 -4.13 -5.36
N LEU A 10 40.86 -5.25 -4.76
CA LEU A 10 39.93 -6.29 -4.32
C LEU A 10 38.99 -5.81 -3.21
N MET A 11 39.50 -5.04 -2.24
CA MET A 11 38.64 -4.43 -1.20
C MET A 11 37.67 -3.41 -1.79
N LEU A 12 38.11 -2.56 -2.73
CA LEU A 12 37.23 -1.63 -3.43
C LEU A 12 36.15 -2.38 -4.22
N VAL A 13 36.50 -3.44 -4.95
CA VAL A 13 35.53 -4.26 -5.69
C VAL A 13 34.55 -4.94 -4.73
N CYS A 14 34.98 -5.48 -3.59
CA CYS A 14 34.09 -6.06 -2.58
C CYS A 14 33.14 -5.02 -1.97
N VAL A 15 33.63 -3.81 -1.67
CA VAL A 15 32.80 -2.71 -1.17
C VAL A 15 31.80 -2.29 -2.24
N PHE A 16 32.20 -2.09 -3.50
CA PHE A 16 31.29 -1.72 -4.59
C PHE A 16 30.26 -2.80 -4.94
N THR A 17 30.60 -4.10 -4.84
CA THR A 17 29.60 -5.18 -5.02
C THR A 17 28.60 -5.26 -3.87
N SER A 18 28.94 -4.74 -2.69
CA SER A 18 28.01 -4.71 -1.54
C SER A 18 27.03 -3.53 -1.56
N VAL A 19 27.24 -2.52 -2.41
CA VAL A 19 26.36 -1.32 -2.50
C VAL A 19 25.36 -1.39 -3.65
N ALA A 20 25.35 -2.46 -4.45
CA ALA A 20 24.50 -2.58 -5.64
C ALA A 20 23.57 -3.81 -5.65
N SER A 21 23.39 -4.45 -4.49
CA SER A 21 22.23 -5.33 -4.31
C SER A 21 21.07 -4.41 -3.95
N GLU A 22 20.08 -4.27 -4.83
CA GLU A 22 18.74 -3.86 -4.39
C GLU A 22 18.42 -4.67 -3.13
N ALA A 23 18.20 -3.97 -2.02
CA ALA A 23 18.04 -4.64 -0.73
C ALA A 23 16.73 -5.43 -0.79
N ARG A 24 16.84 -6.74 -0.66
CA ARG A 24 15.66 -7.62 -0.65
C ARG A 24 14.65 -7.12 0.38
N PRO A 25 13.35 -7.12 0.06
CA PRO A 25 12.31 -6.74 1.00
C PRO A 25 12.41 -7.56 2.30
N SER A 26 12.19 -6.91 3.44
CA SER A 26 12.22 -7.59 4.72
C SER A 26 11.00 -8.51 4.89
N GLN A 27 11.09 -9.43 5.86
CA GLN A 27 9.94 -10.27 6.22
C GLN A 27 8.75 -9.43 6.71
N ASN A 28 9.00 -8.30 7.38
CA ASN A 28 7.94 -7.42 7.84
C ASN A 28 7.16 -6.80 6.67
N VAL A 29 7.87 -6.37 5.61
CA VAL A 29 7.22 -5.87 4.39
C VAL A 29 6.42 -6.97 3.71
N ILE A 30 6.95 -8.20 3.63
CA ILE A 30 6.25 -9.35 3.03
C ILE A 30 4.97 -9.68 3.83
N ASP A 31 5.07 -9.74 5.16
CA ASP A 31 3.94 -9.98 6.06
C ASP A 31 2.88 -8.88 5.89
N PHE A 32 3.30 -7.60 5.80
CA PHE A 32 2.39 -6.48 5.55
C PHE A 32 1.69 -6.59 4.20
N MET A 33 2.42 -6.92 3.14
CA MET A 33 1.85 -7.14 1.80
C MET A 33 0.82 -8.28 1.82
N ASN A 34 1.07 -9.36 2.56
CA ASN A 34 0.11 -10.44 2.79
C ASN A 34 -1.14 -9.96 3.56
N VAL A 35 -0.96 -9.14 4.59
CA VAL A 35 -2.06 -8.60 5.40
C VAL A 35 -2.95 -7.64 4.60
N LEU A 36 -2.36 -6.66 3.90
CA LEU A 36 -3.11 -5.59 3.25
C LEU A 36 -3.75 -5.99 1.91
N ASN A 37 -3.20 -6.97 1.19
CA ASN A 37 -3.72 -7.27 -0.15
C ASN A 37 -5.11 -7.92 -0.13
N GLY A 38 -5.91 -7.64 -1.16
CA GLY A 38 -7.27 -8.16 -1.32
C GLY A 38 -8.27 -7.11 -1.77
N VAL A 39 -9.54 -7.51 -1.84
CA VAL A 39 -10.68 -6.60 -2.05
C VAL A 39 -11.38 -6.44 -0.71
N PHE A 40 -11.48 -5.22 -0.20
CA PHE A 40 -12.13 -4.91 1.08
C PHE A 40 -13.36 -4.05 0.84
N THR A 41 -14.48 -4.41 1.44
CA THR A 41 -15.78 -3.72 1.24
C THR A 41 -16.51 -3.55 2.56
N ASN A 42 -17.14 -2.40 2.77
CA ASN A 42 -18.03 -2.17 3.91
C ASN A 42 -19.49 -2.56 3.62
N LYS A 43 -19.73 -3.32 2.54
CA LYS A 43 -21.08 -3.73 2.13
C LYS A 43 -21.91 -4.31 3.27
N LYS A 44 -21.32 -5.17 4.11
CA LYS A 44 -22.00 -5.76 5.26
C LYS A 44 -22.46 -4.70 6.26
N GLN A 45 -21.61 -3.71 6.56
CA GLN A 45 -21.95 -2.58 7.45
C GLN A 45 -23.16 -1.81 6.90
N VAL A 46 -23.14 -1.48 5.61
CA VAL A 46 -24.25 -0.78 4.95
C VAL A 46 -25.54 -1.61 4.94
N ASP A 47 -25.44 -2.90 4.61
CA ASP A 47 -26.59 -3.81 4.58
C ASP A 47 -27.22 -3.96 6.00
N ASP A 48 -26.38 -4.03 7.05
CA ASP A 48 -26.81 -4.11 8.44
C ASP A 48 -27.50 -2.80 8.91
N GLU A 49 -27.02 -1.62 8.49
CA GLU A 49 -27.68 -0.32 8.76
C GLU A 49 -29.04 -0.20 8.08
N ILE A 50 -29.17 -0.68 6.84
CA ILE A 50 -30.45 -0.72 6.10
C ILE A 50 -31.42 -1.66 6.82
N ALA A 51 -30.97 -2.84 7.25
CA ALA A 51 -31.81 -3.83 7.92
C ALA A 51 -32.34 -3.32 9.28
N GLN A 52 -31.63 -2.41 9.92
CA GLN A 52 -32.03 -1.78 11.19
C GLN A 52 -33.06 -0.65 11.03
N ASN A 53 -33.47 -0.30 9.80
CA ASN A 53 -34.33 0.86 9.50
C ASN A 53 -33.78 2.19 10.05
N SER A 54 -32.48 2.28 10.29
CA SER A 54 -31.79 3.54 10.61
C SER A 54 -31.47 4.31 9.34
N SER A 55 -31.21 5.62 9.46
CA SER A 55 -30.54 6.36 8.39
C SER A 55 -29.20 5.68 8.09
N VAL A 56 -28.93 5.38 6.82
CA VAL A 56 -27.62 4.87 6.39
C VAL A 56 -26.59 5.97 6.63
N ARG A 57 -25.61 5.68 7.49
CA ARG A 57 -24.56 6.63 7.91
C ARG A 57 -23.27 6.39 7.15
N HIS A 58 -23.08 5.17 6.66
CA HIS A 58 -21.89 4.79 5.90
C HIS A 58 -22.24 4.64 4.42
N GLU A 59 -21.55 5.39 3.57
CA GLU A 59 -21.61 5.17 2.13
C GLU A 59 -20.88 3.87 1.77
N LEU A 60 -21.35 3.20 0.71
CA LEU A 60 -20.67 2.01 0.22
C LEU A 60 -19.28 2.38 -0.33
N SER A 61 -18.27 1.66 0.14
CA SER A 61 -16.87 1.83 -0.22
C SER A 61 -16.19 0.50 -0.48
N VAL A 62 -15.34 0.48 -1.50
CA VAL A 62 -14.58 -0.69 -1.93
C VAL A 62 -13.14 -0.29 -2.21
N PHE A 63 -12.22 -1.00 -1.56
CA PHE A 63 -10.79 -0.88 -1.77
C PHE A 63 -10.26 -2.15 -2.41
N THR A 64 -9.46 -2.04 -3.46
CA THR A 64 -8.73 -3.15 -4.06
C THR A 64 -7.25 -2.87 -3.94
N PHE A 65 -6.56 -3.68 -3.13
CA PHE A 65 -5.11 -3.65 -2.95
C PHE A 65 -4.50 -4.83 -3.71
N LEU A 66 -4.07 -4.60 -4.94
CA LEU A 66 -3.48 -5.62 -5.80
C LEU A 66 -1.95 -5.49 -5.80
N PRO A 67 -1.19 -6.49 -5.34
CA PRO A 67 0.26 -6.51 -5.49
C PRO A 67 0.65 -6.56 -6.96
N VAL A 68 1.58 -5.69 -7.39
CA VAL A 68 1.98 -5.56 -8.79
C VAL A 68 3.50 -5.45 -8.94
N VAL A 69 4.01 -5.79 -10.13
CA VAL A 69 5.41 -5.56 -10.51
C VAL A 69 5.45 -4.33 -11.40
N VAL A 70 6.26 -3.35 -11.02
CA VAL A 70 6.45 -2.11 -11.76
C VAL A 70 7.95 -1.90 -11.95
N PRO A 71 8.49 -2.12 -13.16
CA PRO A 71 9.94 -2.04 -13.41
C PRO A 71 10.60 -0.74 -12.97
N ALA A 72 9.88 0.39 -13.04
CA ALA A 72 10.37 1.68 -12.54
C ALA A 72 10.80 1.65 -11.07
N PHE A 73 10.28 0.72 -10.25
CA PHE A 73 10.60 0.60 -8.83
C PHE A 73 11.48 -0.63 -8.51
N GLY A 74 12.00 -1.34 -9.52
CA GLY A 74 12.87 -2.52 -9.32
C GLY A 74 12.19 -3.64 -8.52
N GLU A 75 12.92 -4.26 -7.59
CA GLU A 75 12.38 -5.23 -6.61
C GLU A 75 11.71 -4.57 -5.38
N THR A 76 11.36 -3.28 -5.45
CA THR A 76 10.59 -2.63 -4.38
C THR A 76 9.13 -3.11 -4.43
N PRO A 77 8.52 -3.48 -3.28
CA PRO A 77 7.12 -3.91 -3.24
C PRO A 77 6.16 -2.77 -3.60
N VAL A 78 5.20 -3.06 -4.49
CA VAL A 78 4.20 -2.10 -4.95
C VAL A 78 2.81 -2.72 -4.89
N ILE A 79 1.85 -1.95 -4.40
CA ILE A 79 0.42 -2.28 -4.45
C ILE A 79 -0.25 -1.28 -5.39
N TRP A 80 -0.97 -1.76 -6.38
CA TRP A 80 -1.96 -0.95 -7.06
C TRP A 80 -3.21 -0.85 -6.18
N LEU A 81 -3.55 0.38 -5.81
CA LEU A 81 -4.77 0.69 -5.10
C LEU A 81 -5.82 1.21 -6.07
N ARG A 82 -7.01 0.61 -6.02
CA ARG A 82 -8.23 1.20 -6.52
C ARG A 82 -9.21 1.44 -5.37
N GLN A 83 -9.68 2.66 -5.25
CA GLN A 83 -10.69 3.07 -4.30
C GLN A 83 -11.96 3.49 -5.05
N ILE A 84 -13.10 2.97 -4.59
CA ILE A 84 -14.43 3.40 -4.98
C ILE A 84 -15.12 3.85 -3.71
N TYR A 85 -15.49 5.13 -3.64
CA TYR A 85 -16.16 5.71 -2.49
C TYR A 85 -17.29 6.61 -2.99
N ALA A 86 -18.54 6.21 -2.82
CA ALA A 86 -19.70 6.88 -3.42
C ALA A 86 -19.52 7.19 -4.92
N TYR A 87 -19.24 8.44 -5.27
CA TYR A 87 -18.99 8.91 -6.64
C TYR A 87 -17.51 9.15 -6.96
N MET A 88 -16.65 9.04 -5.96
CA MET A 88 -15.21 9.16 -6.09
C MET A 88 -14.61 7.84 -6.56
N PHE A 89 -13.72 7.96 -7.53
CA PHE A 89 -12.93 6.87 -8.05
C PHE A 89 -11.48 7.31 -8.06
N GLU A 90 -10.64 6.57 -7.36
CA GLU A 90 -9.23 6.89 -7.26
C GLU A 90 -8.35 5.67 -7.54
N GLN A 91 -7.24 5.90 -8.23
CA GLN A 91 -6.24 4.89 -8.51
C GLN A 91 -4.84 5.44 -8.33
N GLN A 92 -4.00 4.67 -7.65
CA GLN A 92 -2.63 5.04 -7.31
C GLN A 92 -1.76 3.80 -7.15
N LEU A 93 -0.44 4.00 -7.24
CA LEU A 93 0.53 3.01 -6.83
C LEU A 93 1.00 3.33 -5.41
N LEU A 94 0.97 2.33 -4.56
CA LEU A 94 1.44 2.41 -3.18
C LEU A 94 2.79 1.70 -3.14
N VAL A 95 3.87 2.47 -3.05
CA VAL A 95 5.22 1.93 -2.90
C VAL A 95 5.47 1.67 -1.43
N VAL A 96 5.80 0.42 -1.08
CA VAL A 96 5.88 -0.04 0.31
C VAL A 96 7.33 -0.27 0.69
N LYS A 97 7.78 0.40 1.75
CA LYS A 97 9.13 0.27 2.31
C LYS A 97 9.07 0.09 3.82
N GLU A 98 10.13 -0.45 4.39
CA GLU A 98 10.35 -0.43 5.84
C GLU A 98 11.33 0.68 6.19
N THR A 99 11.03 1.44 7.24
CA THR A 99 11.90 2.47 7.81
C THR A 99 12.89 1.87 8.80
N ASP A 100 13.93 2.64 9.16
CA ASP A 100 14.98 2.17 10.08
C ASP A 100 14.48 1.75 11.47
N ASP A 101 13.32 2.27 11.88
CA ASP A 101 12.64 1.93 13.14
C ASP A 101 11.67 0.74 13.02
N GLY A 102 11.59 0.10 11.85
CA GLY A 102 10.78 -1.09 11.61
C GLY A 102 9.30 -0.81 11.30
N ASN A 103 8.94 0.46 11.09
CA ASN A 103 7.61 0.82 10.60
C ASN A 103 7.50 0.61 9.08
N ILE A 104 6.29 0.40 8.59
CA ILE A 104 6.00 0.35 7.16
C ILE A 104 5.65 1.76 6.71
N LEU A 105 6.39 2.26 5.73
CA LEU A 105 6.11 3.50 5.02
C LEU A 105 5.52 3.18 3.67
N ILE A 106 4.37 3.77 3.38
CA ILE A 106 3.73 3.70 2.07
C ILE A 106 3.75 5.09 1.46
N THR A 107 4.36 5.19 0.28
CA THR A 107 4.35 6.40 -0.53
C THR A 107 3.33 6.24 -1.65
N PRO A 108 2.25 7.04 -1.68
CA PRO A 108 1.29 7.01 -2.78
C PRO A 108 1.80 7.79 -3.99
N TYR A 109 1.89 7.14 -5.13
CA TYR A 109 2.29 7.69 -6.42
C TYR A 109 1.10 7.80 -7.39
N HIS A 110 0.98 8.96 -8.03
CA HIS A 110 0.03 9.28 -9.08
C HIS A 110 0.71 9.32 -10.44
N PHE A 111 -0.01 8.94 -11.48
CA PHE A 111 0.48 8.97 -12.86
C PHE A 111 0.53 10.40 -13.40
N THR A 112 1.64 10.79 -14.04
CA THR A 112 1.80 12.10 -14.67
C THR A 112 1.08 12.15 -16.02
N LYS A 113 -0.12 12.75 -16.07
CA LYS A 113 -0.93 13.07 -17.28
C LYS A 113 -1.33 11.91 -18.22
N ASN A 114 -2.63 11.87 -18.58
CA ASN A 114 -3.25 11.22 -19.76
C ASN A 114 -3.01 9.73 -20.07
N LEU A 115 -2.22 8.98 -19.30
CA LEU A 115 -2.23 7.50 -19.38
C LEU A 115 -3.61 6.92 -19.01
N TYR A 116 -4.47 7.76 -18.41
CA TYR A 116 -5.70 7.37 -17.73
C TYR A 116 -6.94 8.07 -18.29
N LYS A 117 -7.43 7.62 -19.45
CA LYS A 117 -8.71 8.06 -20.04
C LYS A 117 -9.70 6.90 -20.24
N GLY A 118 -9.73 5.92 -19.35
CA GLY A 118 -10.64 4.78 -19.48
C GLY A 118 -11.09 4.19 -18.14
N SER A 119 -12.38 3.85 -18.06
CA SER A 119 -13.04 3.20 -16.92
C SER A 119 -12.78 1.69 -16.82
N ARG A 120 -11.77 1.16 -17.53
CA ARG A 120 -11.59 -0.28 -17.69
C ARG A 120 -10.50 -0.79 -16.77
N LEU A 121 -10.81 -1.91 -16.12
CA LEU A 121 -9.93 -2.81 -15.39
C LEU A 121 -8.48 -2.69 -15.86
N TYR A 122 -7.60 -2.33 -14.93
CA TYR A 122 -6.22 -1.92 -15.19
C TYR A 122 -5.44 -3.03 -15.91
N ASP A 123 -4.86 -2.73 -17.08
CA ASP A 123 -3.96 -3.66 -17.75
C ASP A 123 -2.56 -3.53 -17.13
N LEU A 124 -2.16 -4.52 -16.34
CA LEU A 124 -0.84 -4.62 -15.71
C LEU A 124 0.31 -4.54 -16.74
N LYS A 125 0.04 -4.79 -18.03
CA LYS A 125 1.05 -4.66 -19.09
C LYS A 125 1.52 -3.23 -19.29
N ILE A 126 0.71 -2.23 -18.95
CA ILE A 126 1.04 -0.81 -19.13
C ILE A 126 2.25 -0.42 -18.27
N TYR A 127 2.46 -1.06 -17.12
CA TYR A 127 3.58 -0.73 -16.23
C TYR A 127 4.96 -1.06 -16.79
N LYS A 128 5.04 -1.95 -17.78
CA LYS A 128 6.33 -2.43 -18.30
C LYS A 128 7.17 -1.33 -18.93
N ASP A 129 6.51 -0.34 -19.49
CA ASP A 129 7.14 0.73 -20.26
C ASP A 129 7.19 2.05 -19.47
N LEU A 130 6.70 2.07 -18.22
CA LEU A 130 6.73 3.25 -17.37
C LEU A 130 8.08 3.38 -16.67
N THR A 131 8.47 4.64 -16.48
CA THR A 131 9.68 5.11 -15.81
C THR A 131 9.31 5.91 -14.56
N GLU A 132 10.27 6.23 -13.70
CA GLU A 132 10.01 7.04 -12.49
C GLU A 132 9.37 8.40 -12.81
N ASP A 133 9.72 9.01 -13.95
CA ASP A 133 9.18 10.30 -14.43
C ASP A 133 7.68 10.25 -14.80
N ASP A 134 7.14 9.04 -15.00
CA ASP A 134 5.72 8.81 -15.25
C ASP A 134 4.88 8.88 -13.96
N PHE A 135 5.53 9.13 -12.81
CA PHE A 135 4.90 9.19 -11.51
C PHE A 135 5.24 10.49 -10.76
N THR A 136 4.29 10.91 -9.92
CA THR A 136 4.41 12.03 -8.99
C THR A 136 3.88 11.58 -7.64
N TYR A 137 4.44 12.11 -6.57
CA TYR A 137 3.94 11.89 -5.21
C TYR A 137 4.06 13.18 -4.43
N ILE A 138 3.34 13.25 -3.33
CA ILE A 138 3.42 14.35 -2.36
C ILE A 138 4.06 13.75 -1.11
N GLU A 139 5.18 14.33 -0.67
CA GLU A 139 5.97 13.79 0.44
C GLU A 139 5.18 13.76 1.76
N ASP A 140 4.33 14.76 1.99
CA ASP A 140 3.48 14.87 3.18
C ASP A 140 2.30 13.87 3.19
N CYS A 141 2.14 13.07 2.13
CA CYS A 141 1.06 12.08 1.98
C CYS A 141 1.46 10.64 2.30
N ASN A 142 2.63 10.44 2.89
CA ASN A 142 3.07 9.12 3.26
C ASN A 142 2.16 8.52 4.35
N ILE A 143 1.75 7.26 4.15
CA ILE A 143 0.98 6.49 5.12
C ILE A 143 1.97 5.66 5.93
N VAL A 144 1.89 5.72 7.25
CA VAL A 144 2.78 4.98 8.14
C VAL A 144 1.99 3.91 8.87
N PHE A 145 2.50 2.69 8.92
CA PHE A 145 1.96 1.60 9.72
C PHE A 145 2.99 1.06 10.70
N THR A 146 2.55 0.84 11.94
CA THR A 146 3.31 0.13 12.97
C THR A 146 2.73 -1.27 13.14
N ARG A 147 3.61 -2.26 13.16
CA ARG A 147 3.22 -3.64 13.45
C ARG A 147 2.92 -3.80 14.93
N VAL A 148 1.71 -4.26 15.26
CA VAL A 148 1.29 -4.53 16.64
C VAL A 148 1.27 -6.03 16.94
N ALA A 149 0.94 -6.85 15.94
CA ALA A 149 1.06 -8.31 16.00
C ALA A 149 1.48 -8.89 14.64
N SER A 150 1.60 -10.21 14.55
CA SER A 150 2.04 -10.87 13.32
C SER A 150 1.18 -10.53 12.09
N ASP A 151 -0.11 -10.37 12.31
CA ASP A 151 -1.17 -10.18 11.33
C ASP A 151 -1.95 -8.89 11.55
N PHE A 152 -1.43 -7.96 12.37
CA PHE A 152 -2.13 -6.75 12.75
C PHE A 152 -1.21 -5.52 12.72
N TYR A 153 -1.61 -4.53 11.93
CA TYR A 153 -0.94 -3.25 11.80
C TYR A 153 -1.90 -2.10 12.09
N VAL A 154 -1.40 -1.07 12.75
CA VAL A 154 -2.11 0.19 13.00
C VAL A 154 -1.38 1.26 12.20
N GLY A 155 -2.11 2.06 11.44
CA GLY A 155 -1.53 3.08 10.60
C GLY A 155 -2.25 4.41 10.66
N HIS A 156 -1.63 5.38 10.03
CA HIS A 156 -2.07 6.75 9.96
C HIS A 156 -1.94 7.24 8.53
N TRP A 157 -3.05 7.67 7.95
CA TRP A 157 -3.11 8.30 6.64
C TRP A 157 -3.37 9.79 6.86
N PRO A 158 -2.35 10.64 6.70
CA PRO A 158 -2.45 12.05 7.04
C PRO A 158 -3.41 12.80 6.11
N ASP A 159 -3.97 13.90 6.64
CA ASP A 159 -4.56 14.94 5.81
C ASP A 159 -3.47 15.57 4.92
N CYS A 160 -3.73 15.53 3.62
CA CYS A 160 -2.78 15.89 2.58
C CYS A 160 -3.14 17.25 2.01
N VAL A 161 -2.22 18.22 2.09
CA VAL A 161 -2.38 19.52 1.42
C VAL A 161 -2.57 19.26 -0.08
N ASP A 162 -3.75 19.55 -0.62
CA ASP A 162 -4.27 19.29 -1.99
C ASP A 162 -5.13 18.02 -2.22
N ARG A 163 -5.41 17.21 -1.21
CA ARG A 163 -6.45 16.16 -1.30
C ARG A 163 -7.58 16.47 -0.32
N THR A 164 -8.82 16.35 -0.78
CA THR A 164 -10.01 16.38 0.08
C THR A 164 -10.14 15.08 0.91
N GLN A 165 -9.03 14.52 1.38
CA GLN A 165 -9.00 13.30 2.15
C GLN A 165 -8.72 13.67 3.61
N PRO A 166 -9.64 13.38 4.53
CA PRO A 166 -9.44 13.76 5.92
C PRO A 166 -8.29 12.96 6.54
N ASP A 167 -7.80 13.41 7.68
CA ASP A 167 -6.90 12.65 8.52
C ASP A 167 -7.56 11.33 8.95
N ASN A 168 -6.90 10.18 8.78
CA ASN A 168 -7.46 8.88 9.15
C ASN A 168 -6.51 8.01 9.99
N LYS A 169 -7.09 7.29 10.94
CA LYS A 169 -6.48 6.09 11.53
C LYS A 169 -6.94 4.85 10.80
N LEU A 170 -6.00 3.94 10.59
CA LEU A 170 -6.20 2.68 9.87
C LEU A 170 -5.85 1.53 10.80
N ASN A 171 -6.70 0.50 10.86
CA ASN A 171 -6.33 -0.78 11.44
C ASN A 171 -6.48 -1.83 10.35
N VAL A 172 -5.44 -2.63 10.10
CA VAL A 172 -5.48 -3.67 9.09
C VAL A 172 -5.08 -5.02 9.68
N THR A 173 -5.94 -6.00 9.47
CA THR A 173 -5.70 -7.42 9.74
C THR A 173 -5.82 -8.21 8.44
N CYS A 174 -5.60 -9.53 8.49
CA CYS A 174 -5.77 -10.38 7.31
C CYS A 174 -7.13 -10.20 6.61
N ASN A 175 -8.20 -9.95 7.37
CA ASN A 175 -9.57 -10.01 6.86
C ASN A 175 -10.37 -8.72 7.07
N VAL A 176 -9.84 -7.74 7.80
CA VAL A 176 -10.55 -6.52 8.15
C VAL A 176 -9.65 -5.31 7.99
N LEU A 177 -10.18 -4.28 7.33
CA LEU A 177 -9.64 -2.93 7.29
C LEU A 177 -10.63 -1.98 7.94
N THR A 178 -10.24 -1.31 9.03
CA THR A 178 -11.04 -0.23 9.62
C THR A 178 -10.45 1.11 9.30
N ILE A 179 -11.29 2.08 8.94
CA ILE A 179 -10.89 3.46 8.67
C ILE A 179 -11.68 4.37 9.59
N GLU A 180 -10.98 5.14 10.41
CA GLU A 180 -11.56 6.12 11.34
C GLU A 180 -11.08 7.50 10.97
N VAL A 181 -12.00 8.43 10.69
CA VAL A 181 -11.68 9.83 10.42
C VAL A 181 -11.31 10.52 11.73
N THR A 182 -10.14 11.14 11.80
CA THR A 182 -9.60 11.77 13.00
C THR A 182 -9.52 13.30 12.95
N SER A 183 -9.85 13.93 11.82
CA SER A 183 -9.86 15.39 11.72
C SER A 183 -11.11 16.01 12.37
N SER A 184 -10.92 17.07 13.15
CA SER A 184 -12.00 17.78 13.87
C SER A 184 -12.78 18.77 13.00
N GLU A 185 -12.35 19.01 11.77
CA GLU A 185 -12.89 20.07 10.90
C GLU A 185 -14.00 19.61 9.97
N SER A 186 -14.30 18.30 9.94
CA SER A 186 -15.28 17.74 9.02
C SER A 186 -16.36 16.94 9.77
N PRO A 187 -17.26 17.61 10.51
CA PRO A 187 -18.36 16.97 11.25
C PRO A 187 -19.38 16.23 10.36
N GLU A 188 -19.26 16.36 9.04
CA GLU A 188 -20.04 15.58 8.05
C GLU A 188 -19.55 14.13 7.91
N TYR A 189 -18.30 13.84 8.27
CA TYR A 189 -17.76 12.49 8.32
C TYR A 189 -17.99 11.95 9.73
N GLY A 190 -18.94 11.03 9.86
CA GLY A 190 -19.39 10.51 11.15
C GLY A 190 -18.23 9.99 12.01
N LEU A 191 -18.35 10.18 13.33
CA LEU A 191 -17.39 9.69 14.34
C LEU A 191 -17.25 8.16 14.37
N GLU A 192 -18.06 7.42 13.63
CA GLU A 192 -18.02 5.97 13.61
C GLU A 192 -17.08 5.45 12.51
N PRO A 193 -16.25 4.45 12.82
CA PRO A 193 -15.31 3.90 11.85
C PRO A 193 -16.02 3.10 10.76
N TYR A 194 -15.48 3.16 9.55
CA TYR A 194 -15.86 2.27 8.47
C TYR A 194 -15.23 0.90 8.70
N TYR A 195 -16.03 -0.16 8.63
CA TYR A 195 -15.57 -1.54 8.75
C TYR A 195 -15.62 -2.23 7.39
N HIS A 196 -14.46 -2.51 6.81
CA HIS A 196 -14.36 -3.21 5.54
C HIS A 196 -13.89 -4.65 5.77
N GLU A 197 -14.66 -5.60 5.26
CA GLU A 197 -14.32 -7.02 5.30
C GLU A 197 -13.70 -7.44 3.96
N LEU A 198 -12.76 -8.39 4.03
CA LEU A 198 -12.18 -9.03 2.86
C LEU A 198 -13.26 -9.78 2.09
N GLU A 199 -13.39 -9.48 0.81
CA GLU A 199 -14.25 -10.17 -0.14
C GLU A 199 -13.43 -11.13 -0.99
N GLY A 200 -13.78 -12.41 -0.94
CA GLY A 200 -13.11 -13.46 -1.72
C GLY A 200 -11.74 -13.83 -1.16
N ASN A 201 -10.80 -14.13 -2.05
CA ASN A 201 -9.45 -14.57 -1.68
C ASN A 201 -8.45 -13.43 -1.87
N LYS A 202 -7.37 -13.48 -1.10
CA LYS A 202 -6.19 -12.65 -1.30
C LYS A 202 -5.57 -12.88 -2.68
N PHE A 203 -4.94 -11.83 -3.20
CA PHE A 203 -4.18 -11.90 -4.45
C PHE A 203 -2.82 -12.57 -4.20
N PRO A 204 -2.28 -13.29 -5.20
CA PRO A 204 -0.93 -13.81 -5.07
C PRO A 204 0.08 -12.65 -5.00
N LEU A 205 1.07 -12.78 -4.12
CA LEU A 205 2.23 -11.88 -4.13
C LEU A 205 3.06 -12.08 -5.41
N PRO A 206 3.79 -11.05 -5.86
CA PRO A 206 4.77 -11.21 -6.93
C PRO A 206 5.84 -12.25 -6.57
N PRO A 207 6.42 -12.96 -7.57
CA PRO A 207 7.39 -14.03 -7.34
C PRO A 207 8.55 -13.64 -6.41
N PHE A 208 9.11 -12.43 -6.59
CA PHE A 208 10.23 -11.95 -5.79
C PHE A 208 9.90 -11.76 -4.29
N LEU A 209 8.61 -11.73 -3.92
CA LEU A 209 8.15 -11.75 -2.53
C LEU A 209 7.71 -13.15 -2.10
N SER A 210 6.93 -13.85 -2.93
CA SER A 210 6.40 -15.18 -2.56
C SER A 210 7.49 -16.23 -2.37
N ASP A 211 8.59 -16.13 -3.13
CA ASP A 211 9.70 -17.08 -3.07
C ASP A 211 10.51 -16.98 -1.77
N ILE A 212 10.34 -15.88 -1.04
CA ILE A 212 11.05 -15.59 0.21
C ILE A 212 10.12 -15.47 1.42
N ASP A 213 8.81 -15.66 1.25
CA ASP A 213 7.84 -15.69 2.35
C ASP A 213 8.03 -16.95 3.22
N LYS A 214 8.56 -16.74 4.43
CA LYS A 214 8.85 -17.83 5.38
C LYS A 214 7.69 -18.17 6.32
N THR A 215 6.74 -17.26 6.49
CA THR A 215 5.75 -17.28 7.58
C THR A 215 4.36 -17.59 7.07
N LYS A 216 4.07 -17.30 5.79
CA LYS A 216 2.75 -17.51 5.17
C LYS A 216 1.62 -16.85 5.97
N VAL A 217 1.87 -15.64 6.47
CA VAL A 217 0.86 -14.86 7.19
C VAL A 217 -0.38 -14.70 6.29
N CYS A 218 -1.57 -14.94 6.85
CA CYS A 218 -2.86 -14.92 6.14
C CYS A 218 -3.07 -15.98 5.03
N SER A 219 -2.25 -17.05 4.97
CA SER A 219 -2.43 -18.17 4.02
C SER A 219 -3.39 -19.27 4.51
#